data_AF-A0A0E9S4Y2-F1
#
_entry.id   AF-A0A0E9S4Y2-F1
#
_cell.length_a   1.000
_cell.length_b   1.000
_cell.length_c   1.000
_cell.angle_alpha   90.00
_cell.angle_beta   90.00
_cell.angle_gamma   90.00
#
_symmetry.space_group_name_H-M   'P 1'
#
loop_
_entity.id
_entity.type
_entity.pdbx_description
1 polymer ?
#
loop_
_entity_poly.entity_id
_entity_poly.type
_entity_poly.pdbx_seq_one_letter_code
_entity_poly.pdbx_strand_id
1 'polypeptide(L)'
;MLAKSAMPIEVMMNEAAQQNMENHPVIRTLYDHVDEVTCLAFHPTEQILASGSRDYTLKLFDYSKPSAKRAFKHIQEAEMLRSVSFHPSGDFLLVDAASNPASV
;
A
#
# COMPACT_ATOMS: atom_id res chain seq x y z
N MET A 1 45.92 -23.61 -17.35
CA MET A 1 44.50 -24.03 -17.33
C MET A 1 44.18 -24.44 -15.90
N LEU A 2 43.44 -23.62 -15.15
CA LEU A 2 43.06 -23.95 -13.76
C LEU A 2 41.69 -24.67 -13.76
N ALA A 3 41.67 -25.89 -13.24
CA ALA A 3 40.46 -26.65 -13.00
C ALA A 3 39.62 -25.95 -11.92
N LYS A 4 38.36 -25.64 -12.22
CA LYS A 4 37.39 -25.20 -11.21
C LYS A 4 36.97 -26.44 -10.41
N SER A 5 37.31 -26.48 -9.12
CA SER A 5 36.77 -27.48 -8.19
C SER A 5 35.28 -27.24 -8.00
N ALA A 6 34.47 -28.29 -8.18
CA ALA A 6 33.04 -28.24 -7.92
C ALA A 6 32.76 -28.13 -6.41
N MET A 7 31.81 -27.27 -6.02
CA MET A 7 31.41 -27.07 -4.63
C MET A 7 30.56 -28.26 -4.13
N PRO A 8 30.62 -28.61 -2.82
CA PRO A 8 29.86 -29.73 -2.26
C PRO A 8 28.34 -29.51 -2.31
N ILE A 9 27.60 -30.57 -2.65
CA ILE A 9 26.14 -30.57 -2.89
C ILE A 9 25.34 -30.09 -1.66
N GLU A 10 25.83 -30.30 -0.43
CA GLU A 10 25.19 -29.79 0.80
C GLU A 10 25.12 -28.26 0.87
N VAL A 11 26.12 -27.56 0.32
CA VAL A 11 26.13 -26.08 0.28
C VAL A 11 25.07 -25.57 -0.71
N MET A 12 24.87 -26.28 -1.83
CA MET A 12 23.85 -25.93 -2.82
C MET A 12 22.42 -26.14 -2.31
N MET A 13 22.20 -27.14 -1.45
CA MET A 13 20.88 -27.43 -0.88
C MET A 13 20.48 -26.43 0.23
N ASN A 14 21.44 -25.92 1.01
CA ASN A 14 21.16 -24.90 2.01
C ASN A 14 20.93 -23.50 1.40
N GLU A 15 21.57 -23.18 0.28
CA GLU A 15 21.30 -21.94 -0.47
C GLU A 15 19.90 -21.94 -1.08
N ALA A 16 19.39 -23.09 -1.52
CA ALA A 16 18.03 -23.21 -2.09
C ALA A 16 16.92 -22.93 -1.05
N ALA A 17 17.16 -23.18 0.23
CA ALA A 17 16.21 -22.86 1.30
C ALA A 17 16.20 -21.37 1.69
N GLN A 18 17.29 -20.63 1.43
CA GLN A 18 17.40 -19.19 1.67
C GLN A 18 17.16 -18.32 0.42
N GLN A 19 17.17 -18.91 -0.78
CA GLN A 19 16.95 -18.22 -2.05
C GLN A 19 15.48 -18.04 -2.46
N ASN A 20 14.52 -18.42 -1.61
CA ASN A 20 13.09 -18.32 -1.95
C ASN A 20 12.37 -17.13 -1.29
N MET A 21 13.13 -16.08 -0.94
CA MET A 21 12.54 -14.76 -0.72
C MET A 21 12.42 -14.09 -2.09
N GLU A 22 11.38 -14.44 -2.85
CA GLU A 22 11.11 -13.76 -4.12
C GLU A 22 11.07 -12.26 -3.86
N ASN A 23 12.05 -11.53 -4.41
CA ASN A 23 12.03 -10.07 -4.43
C ASN A 23 10.83 -9.65 -5.29
N HIS A 24 9.65 -9.47 -4.70
CA HIS A 24 8.54 -8.84 -5.38
C HIS A 24 8.91 -7.38 -5.65
N PRO A 25 9.22 -6.99 -6.90
CA PRO A 25 9.65 -5.64 -7.18
C PRO A 25 8.48 -4.69 -6.90
N VAL A 26 8.77 -3.51 -6.36
CA VAL A 26 7.77 -2.45 -6.20
C VAL A 26 7.22 -2.07 -7.57
N ILE A 27 5.94 -2.35 -7.81
CA ILE A 27 5.28 -2.13 -9.11
C ILE A 27 4.84 -0.66 -9.26
N ARG A 28 4.48 -0.02 -8.14
CA ARG A 28 3.95 1.34 -8.06
C ARG A 28 4.30 2.01 -6.75
N THR A 29 4.57 3.31 -6.81
CA THR A 29 4.64 4.17 -5.64
C THR A 29 3.82 5.44 -5.89
N LEU A 30 2.95 5.77 -4.93
CA LEU A 30 2.04 6.91 -4.98
C LEU A 30 2.52 7.95 -3.95
N TYR A 31 2.82 9.18 -4.38
CA TYR A 31 3.55 10.18 -3.60
C TYR A 31 2.71 11.45 -3.38
N ASP A 32 1.55 11.30 -2.72
CA ASP A 32 0.58 12.40 -2.62
C ASP A 32 0.14 12.76 -1.20
N HIS A 33 0.26 11.83 -0.24
CA HIS A 33 0.10 12.17 1.17
C HIS A 33 1.32 12.95 1.67
N VAL A 34 1.07 13.91 2.56
CA VAL A 34 2.12 14.74 3.17
C VAL A 34 2.48 14.28 4.59
N ASP A 35 1.75 13.30 5.12
CA ASP A 35 1.99 12.65 6.41
C ASP A 35 1.67 11.14 6.31
N GLU A 36 1.90 10.41 7.40
CA GLU A 36 1.76 8.95 7.52
C GLU A 36 0.40 8.46 7.00
N VAL A 37 0.44 7.49 6.09
CA VAL A 37 -0.76 6.77 5.63
C VAL A 37 -1.19 5.80 6.73
N THR A 38 -2.41 5.97 7.22
CA THR A 38 -2.91 5.26 8.40
C THR A 38 -3.84 4.10 8.06
N CYS A 39 -4.47 4.15 6.87
CA CYS A 39 -5.40 3.13 6.41
C CYS A 39 -5.45 3.06 4.88
N LEU A 40 -5.76 1.88 4.36
CA LEU A 40 -5.85 1.58 2.93
C LEU A 40 -7.05 0.65 2.68
N ALA A 41 -7.76 0.85 1.57
CA ALA A 41 -8.76 -0.10 1.08
C ALA A 41 -8.77 -0.13 -0.44
N PHE A 42 -8.82 -1.34 -1.01
CA PHE A 42 -9.06 -1.53 -2.43
C PHE A 42 -10.55 -1.55 -2.71
N HIS A 43 -10.93 -0.88 -3.78
CA HIS A 43 -12.28 -1.01 -4.30
C HIS A 43 -12.53 -2.47 -4.76
N PRO A 44 -13.73 -3.04 -4.55
CA PRO A 44 -13.97 -4.46 -4.77
C PRO A 44 -13.86 -4.92 -6.24
N THR A 45 -14.06 -4.01 -7.21
CA THR A 45 -14.09 -4.35 -8.65
C THR A 45 -13.18 -3.47 -9.51
N GLU A 46 -13.23 -2.16 -9.32
CA GLU A 46 -12.38 -1.18 -10.02
C GLU A 46 -10.94 -1.08 -9.48
N GLN A 47 -10.02 -0.61 -10.32
CA GLN A 47 -8.60 -0.36 -9.95
C GLN A 47 -8.43 0.95 -9.18
N ILE A 48 -9.17 1.06 -8.08
CA ILE A 48 -9.17 2.22 -7.19
C ILE A 48 -8.61 1.82 -5.84
N LEU A 49 -7.64 2.58 -5.36
CA LEU A 49 -7.13 2.51 -4.00
C LEU A 49 -7.61 3.74 -3.24
N ALA A 50 -8.30 3.52 -2.13
CA ALA A 50 -8.52 4.55 -1.12
C ALA A 50 -7.40 4.50 -0.09
N SER A 51 -6.85 5.65 0.26
CA SER A 51 -5.89 5.79 1.34
C SER A 51 -6.28 6.95 2.25
N GLY A 52 -6.23 6.70 3.55
CA GLY A 52 -6.37 7.73 4.57
C GLY A 52 -5.04 8.01 5.26
N SER A 53 -4.87 9.23 5.76
CA SER A 53 -3.62 9.69 6.38
C SER A 53 -3.86 10.56 7.61
N ARG A 54 -2.78 10.78 8.37
CA ARG A 54 -2.70 11.82 9.41
C ARG A 54 -2.70 13.24 8.85
N ASP A 55 -2.55 13.41 7.54
CA ASP A 55 -2.68 14.72 6.87
C ASP A 55 -4.13 15.23 6.74
N TYR A 56 -5.08 14.55 7.41
CA TYR A 56 -6.51 14.85 7.40
C TYR A 56 -7.15 14.70 6.01
N THR A 57 -6.55 13.91 5.13
CA THR A 57 -7.12 13.63 3.81
C THR A 57 -7.37 12.16 3.57
N LEU A 58 -8.50 11.88 2.92
CA LEU A 58 -8.73 10.64 2.20
C LEU A 58 -8.44 10.87 0.73
N LYS A 59 -7.60 10.05 0.12
CA LYS A 59 -7.21 10.15 -1.29
C LYS A 59 -7.63 8.90 -2.05
N LEU A 60 -8.13 9.10 -3.27
CA LEU A 60 -8.47 8.02 -4.20
C LEU A 60 -7.49 8.03 -5.37
N PHE A 61 -6.90 6.86 -5.65
CA PHE A 61 -5.93 6.66 -6.72
C PHE A 61 -6.46 5.66 -7.73
N ASP A 62 -6.41 6.04 -9.00
CA ASP A 62 -6.60 5.13 -10.13
C ASP A 62 -5.23 4.53 -10.46
N TYR A 63 -4.99 3.30 -10.02
CA TYR A 63 -3.70 2.63 -10.24
C TYR A 63 -3.66 1.79 -11.52
N SER A 64 -4.71 1.88 -12.37
CA SER A 64 -4.70 1.24 -13.70
C SER A 64 -3.65 1.87 -14.62
N LYS A 65 -3.32 3.14 -14.40
CA LYS A 65 -2.38 3.91 -15.21
C LYS A 65 -0.98 3.92 -14.59
N PRO A 66 0.08 3.54 -15.34
CA PRO A 66 1.44 3.58 -14.84
C PRO A 66 1.97 4.94 -14.41
N SER A 67 1.41 6.00 -14.99
CA SER A 67 1.76 7.39 -14.68
C SER A 67 1.05 7.95 -13.46
N ALA A 68 0.09 7.23 -12.87
CA ALA A 68 -0.63 7.69 -11.70
C ALA A 68 0.32 7.75 -10.50
N LYS A 69 0.64 8.97 -10.09
CA LYS A 69 1.46 9.26 -8.90
C LYS A 69 0.67 9.98 -7.81
N ARG A 70 -0.47 10.56 -8.18
CA ARG A 70 -1.31 11.43 -7.35
C ARG A 70 -2.76 10.99 -7.37
N ALA A 71 -3.49 11.39 -6.34
CA ALA A 71 -4.89 11.09 -6.22
C ALA A 71 -5.67 11.82 -7.32
N PHE A 72 -6.66 11.15 -7.92
CA PHE A 72 -7.58 11.82 -8.84
C PHE A 72 -8.72 12.52 -8.09
N LYS A 73 -8.95 12.14 -6.83
CA LYS A 73 -9.91 12.76 -5.92
C LYS A 73 -9.36 12.73 -4.50
N HIS A 74 -9.61 13.79 -3.74
CA HIS A 74 -9.34 13.82 -2.30
C HIS A 74 -10.53 14.41 -1.55
N ILE A 75 -10.65 14.03 -0.28
CA ILE A 75 -11.65 14.50 0.66
C ILE A 75 -10.89 14.99 1.89
N GLN A 76 -11.20 16.20 2.33
CA GLN A 76 -10.62 16.81 3.52
C GLN A 76 -11.53 16.48 4.71
N GLU A 77 -10.93 15.96 5.77
CA GLU A 77 -11.59 15.68 7.04
C GLU A 77 -11.12 16.65 8.13
N ALA A 78 -11.87 16.72 9.23
CA ALA A 78 -11.52 17.56 10.38
C ALA A 78 -10.42 16.93 11.26
N GLU A 79 -10.24 15.61 11.17
CA GLU A 79 -9.40 14.81 12.06
C GLU A 79 -8.61 13.75 11.30
N MET A 80 -7.63 13.14 11.98
CA MET A 80 -6.83 12.07 11.37
C MET A 80 -7.66 10.82 11.10
N LEU A 81 -7.41 10.22 9.94
CA LEU A 81 -8.10 9.01 9.55
C LEU A 81 -7.52 7.79 10.27
N ARG A 82 -8.41 6.90 10.70
CA ARG A 82 -8.05 5.67 11.40
C ARG A 82 -8.32 4.42 10.61
N SER A 83 -9.44 4.39 9.91
CA SER A 83 -9.87 3.23 9.15
C SER A 83 -10.67 3.66 7.93
N VAL A 84 -10.66 2.81 6.91
CA VAL A 84 -11.41 3.00 5.67
C VAL A 84 -11.88 1.64 5.18
N SER A 85 -13.12 1.55 4.71
CA SER A 85 -13.69 0.31 4.19
C SER A 85 -14.65 0.57 3.04
N PHE A 86 -14.42 -0.07 1.89
CA PHE A 86 -15.39 -0.06 0.80
C PHE A 86 -16.56 -0.98 1.14
N HIS A 87 -17.77 -0.51 0.87
CA HIS A 87 -18.94 -1.37 0.83
C HIS A 87 -18.77 -2.40 -0.30
N PRO A 88 -19.24 -3.65 -0.15
CA PRO A 88 -19.10 -4.68 -1.19
C PRO A 88 -19.70 -4.33 -2.55
N SER A 89 -20.66 -3.39 -2.61
CA SER A 89 -21.18 -2.87 -3.90
C SER A 89 -20.19 -1.98 -4.64
N GLY A 90 -19.22 -1.37 -3.95
CA GLY A 90 -18.26 -0.41 -4.50
C GLY A 90 -18.69 1.06 -4.43
N ASP A 91 -19.99 1.33 -4.37
CA ASP A 91 -20.53 2.70 -4.44
C ASP A 91 -20.33 3.53 -3.16
N PHE A 92 -20.10 2.84 -2.04
CA PHE A 92 -20.01 3.46 -0.72
C PHE A 92 -18.68 3.14 -0.05
N LEU A 93 -18.26 4.09 0.79
CA LEU A 93 -17.05 4.02 1.58
C LEU A 93 -17.39 4.46 3.01
N LEU A 94 -17.00 3.65 3.98
CA LEU A 94 -16.96 4.04 5.38
C LEU A 94 -15.58 4.57 5.72
N VAL A 95 -15.56 5.68 6.44
CA VAL A 95 -14.34 6.34 6.90
C VAL A 95 -14.50 6.59 8.38
N ASP A 96 -13.49 6.19 9.14
CA ASP A 96 -13.42 6.45 10.57
C ASP A 96 -12.31 7.46 10.84
N ALA A 97 -12.63 8.51 11.58
CA ALA A 97 -11.75 9.61 11.93
C ALA A 97 -11.71 9.77 13.46
N ALA A 98 -10.52 9.91 14.02
CA ALA A 98 -10.36 10.00 15.47
C ALA A 98 -10.89 11.35 15.98
N SER A 99 -11.98 11.38 16.76
CA SER A 99 -12.35 12.59 17.49
C SER A 99 -11.27 12.90 18.54
N ASN A 100 -10.71 14.12 18.55
CA ASN A 100 -9.80 14.50 19.61
C ASN A 100 -10.56 14.57 20.96
N PRO A 101 -10.19 13.75 21.98
CA PRO A 101 -10.86 13.77 23.28
C PRO A 101 -10.65 15.09 24.05
N ALA A 102 -9.81 16.00 23.56
CA ALA A 102 -9.53 17.29 24.18
C ALA A 102 -10.57 18.39 23.89
N SER A 103 -11.64 18.08 23.15
CA SER A 103 -12.77 19.01 22.92
C SER A 103 -13.88 18.79 23.95
N VAL A 104 -13.65 19.26 25.19
CA VAL A 104 -14.68 19.39 26.23
C VAL A 104 -14.62 20.79 26.81
#